data_AF-A0A376KNS5-F1
#
_entry.id   AF-A0A376KNS5-F1
#
_cell.length_a   1.000
_cell.length_b   1.000
_cell.length_c   1.000
_cell.angle_alpha   90.00
_cell.angle_beta   90.00
_cell.angle_gamma   90.00
#
_symmetry.space_group_name_H-M   'P 1'
#
loop_
_entity.id
_entity.type
_entity.pdbx_description
1 polymer ?
#
loop_
_entity_poly.entity_id
_entity_poly.type
_entity_poly.pdbx_seq_one_letter_code
_entity_poly.pdbx_strand_id
1 'polypeptide(L)'
;MLKREMNIADYDAELWQAMEQEKVRQEEHIELIASENYTSPRVMQAQGSQLTNKYAEGYPGKRYYGGCEYVDIVEQLAIDRAKELFGADYANVQPHSGSQANFAVYTALLEPGDTVLV
;
A
#
# COMPACT_ATOMS: atom_id res chain seq x y z
N MET A 1 -20.52 -20.49 0.37
CA MET A 1 -20.30 -19.03 0.36
C MET A 1 -19.37 -18.69 1.53
N LEU A 2 -18.41 -17.78 1.34
CA LEU A 2 -17.54 -17.32 2.44
C LEU A 2 -18.36 -16.47 3.42
N LYS A 3 -18.33 -16.86 4.70
CA LYS A 3 -19.06 -16.21 5.78
C LYS A 3 -18.28 -14.99 6.27
N ARG A 4 -18.95 -13.85 6.48
CA ARG A 4 -18.27 -12.58 6.85
C ARG A 4 -17.82 -12.58 8.30
N GLU A 5 -18.40 -13.45 9.13
CA GLU A 5 -18.03 -13.68 10.52
C GLU A 5 -16.78 -14.57 10.68
N MET A 6 -16.25 -15.15 9.59
CA MET A 6 -14.97 -15.86 9.63
C MET A 6 -13.87 -14.90 10.09
N ASN A 7 -13.15 -15.29 11.13
CA ASN A 7 -12.14 -14.46 11.78
C ASN A 7 -10.93 -15.31 12.15
N ILE A 8 -9.84 -14.66 12.54
CA ILE A 8 -8.59 -15.35 12.87
C ILE A 8 -8.67 -15.96 14.29
N ALA A 9 -9.39 -15.32 15.22
CA ALA A 9 -9.38 -15.68 16.63
C ALA A 9 -9.91 -17.10 16.92
N ASP A 10 -10.96 -17.55 16.21
CA ASP A 10 -11.53 -18.89 16.37
C ASP A 10 -10.88 -19.97 15.49
N TYR A 11 -10.10 -19.55 14.49
CA TYR A 11 -9.49 -20.43 13.50
C TYR A 11 -8.01 -20.71 13.79
N ASP A 12 -7.25 -19.67 14.14
CA ASP A 12 -5.81 -19.70 14.39
C ASP A 12 -5.47 -18.89 15.65
N ALA A 13 -5.58 -19.58 16.79
CA ALA A 13 -5.38 -19.00 18.10
C ALA A 13 -3.93 -18.56 18.34
N GLU A 14 -2.94 -19.25 17.74
CA GLU A 14 -1.52 -18.93 17.90
C GLU A 14 -1.19 -17.60 17.19
N LEU A 15 -1.65 -17.44 15.94
CA LEU A 15 -1.51 -16.19 15.21
C LEU A 15 -2.26 -15.06 15.90
N TRP A 16 -3.51 -15.29 16.31
CA TRP A 16 -4.32 -14.29 16.99
C TRP A 16 -3.68 -13.80 18.29
N GLN A 17 -3.11 -14.71 19.08
CA GLN A 17 -2.41 -14.36 20.30
C GLN A 17 -1.20 -13.45 20.03
N ALA A 18 -0.40 -13.75 19.00
CA ALA A 18 0.72 -12.91 18.61
C ALA A 18 0.28 -11.51 18.15
N MET A 19 -0.82 -11.42 17.38
CA MET A 19 -1.39 -10.14 16.93
C MET A 19 -1.85 -9.26 18.10
N GLU A 20 -2.55 -9.82 19.09
CA GLU A 20 -2.98 -9.05 20.26
C GLU A 20 -1.81 -8.67 21.17
N GLN A 21 -0.75 -9.48 21.25
CA GLN A 21 0.48 -9.10 21.96
C GLN A 21 1.18 -7.91 21.30
N GLU A 22 1.28 -7.87 19.96
CA GLU A 22 1.88 -6.73 19.26
C GLU A 22 1.07 -5.45 19.44
N LYS A 23 -0.26 -5.56 19.41
CA LYS A 23 -1.16 -4.44 19.71
C LYS A 23 -0.95 -3.87 21.12
N VAL A 24 -0.79 -4.72 22.13
CA VAL A 24 -0.48 -4.28 23.50
C VAL A 24 0.92 -3.67 23.58
N ARG A 25 1.91 -4.30 22.97
CA ARG A 25 3.29 -3.79 22.93
C ARG A 25 3.36 -2.37 22.37
N GLN A 26 2.62 -2.09 21.29
CA GLN A 26 2.57 -0.76 20.66
C GLN A 26 2.03 0.34 21.58
N GLU A 27 1.17 0.02 22.53
CA GLU A 27 0.60 0.97 23.51
C GLU A 27 1.47 1.09 24.77
N GLU A 28 2.13 0.00 25.18
CA GLU A 28 2.97 -0.02 26.39
C GLU A 28 4.39 0.54 26.14
N HIS A 29 4.83 0.57 24.89
CA HIS A 29 6.17 1.04 24.52
C HIS A 29 6.16 2.49 24.06
N ILE A 30 7.21 3.23 24.46
CA ILE A 30 7.54 4.50 23.81
C ILE A 30 8.36 4.17 22.56
N GLU A 31 7.74 4.27 21.40
CA GLU A 31 8.39 3.98 20.13
C GLU A 31 9.25 5.19 19.68
N LEU A 32 10.56 4.97 19.57
CA LEU A 32 11.55 6.02 19.24
C LEU A 32 12.28 5.75 17.92
N ILE A 33 11.77 4.79 17.12
CA ILE A 33 12.31 4.49 15.80
C ILE A 33 11.91 5.61 14.83
N ALA A 34 12.91 6.32 14.30
CA ALA A 34 12.70 7.53 13.48
C ALA A 34 11.90 7.30 12.19
N SER A 35 11.84 6.06 11.70
CA SER A 35 11.10 5.68 10.49
C SER A 35 9.72 5.10 10.77
N GLU A 36 9.36 4.87 12.04
CA GLU A 36 8.05 4.33 12.40
C GLU A 36 7.03 5.43 12.66
N ASN A 37 5.77 5.05 12.53
CA ASN A 37 4.63 5.93 12.78
C ASN A 37 3.37 5.08 13.03
N TYR A 38 2.36 5.68 13.65
CA TYR A 38 1.05 5.08 13.81
C TYR A 38 0.11 5.59 12.73
N THR A 39 -0.29 4.70 11.82
CA THR A 39 -1.27 5.06 10.80
C THR A 39 -2.67 5.20 11.39
N SER A 40 -3.52 5.99 10.76
CA SER A 40 -4.90 6.15 11.24
C SER A 40 -5.73 4.86 11.00
N PRO A 41 -6.77 4.59 11.80
CA PRO A 41 -7.69 3.49 11.56
C PRO A 41 -8.36 3.49 10.18
N ARG A 42 -8.45 4.66 9.52
CA ARG A 42 -8.98 4.77 8.15
C ARG A 42 -8.08 4.09 7.12
N VAL A 43 -6.76 4.11 7.32
CA VAL A 43 -5.80 3.42 6.45
C VAL A 43 -5.91 1.90 6.64
N MET A 44 -5.99 1.44 7.89
CA MET A 44 -6.18 0.02 8.21
C MET A 44 -7.48 -0.52 7.59
N GLN A 45 -8.57 0.27 7.63
CA GLN A 45 -9.83 -0.09 6.99
C GLN A 45 -9.69 -0.29 5.47
N ALA A 46 -8.92 0.56 4.79
CA ALA A 46 -8.68 0.42 3.35
C ALA A 46 -7.86 -0.84 3.02
N GLN A 47 -6.81 -1.12 3.81
CA GLN A 47 -5.95 -2.29 3.62
C GLN A 47 -6.68 -3.62 3.87
N GLY A 48 -7.66 -3.64 4.78
CA GLY A 48 -8.52 -4.81 5.04
C GLY A 48 -9.72 -4.95 4.09
N SER A 49 -9.79 -4.16 3.02
CA SER A 49 -10.96 -4.13 2.12
C SER A 49 -10.92 -5.21 1.03
N GLN A 50 -12.01 -5.33 0.27
CA GLN A 50 -12.10 -6.25 -0.86
C GLN A 50 -11.34 -5.80 -2.11
N LEU A 51 -10.69 -4.63 -2.09
CA LEU A 51 -9.85 -4.17 -3.21
C LEU A 51 -8.72 -5.17 -3.52
N THR A 52 -8.27 -5.91 -2.51
CA THR A 52 -7.28 -7.01 -2.65
C THR A 52 -7.70 -8.10 -3.66
N ASN A 53 -9.01 -8.25 -3.92
CA ASN A 53 -9.50 -9.26 -4.87
C ASN A 53 -9.36 -8.81 -6.34
N LYS A 54 -9.03 -7.53 -6.59
CA LYS A 54 -9.05 -6.97 -7.94
C LYS A 54 -7.64 -6.90 -8.53
N TYR A 55 -7.46 -7.63 -9.62
CA TYR A 55 -6.30 -7.51 -10.47
C TYR A 55 -6.48 -6.34 -11.45
N ALA A 56 -5.53 -5.41 -11.53
CA ALA A 56 -5.70 -4.11 -12.20
C ALA A 56 -4.41 -3.60 -12.90
N GLU A 57 -3.67 -4.49 -13.57
CA GLU A 57 -2.49 -4.09 -14.35
C GLU A 57 -2.81 -3.00 -15.39
N GLY A 58 -1.84 -2.12 -15.63
CA GLY A 58 -1.97 -0.91 -16.43
C GLY A 58 -2.23 0.32 -15.56
N TYR A 59 -2.74 1.38 -16.17
CA TYR A 59 -3.09 2.64 -15.50
C TYR A 59 -4.60 2.93 -15.66
N PRO A 60 -5.18 3.84 -14.87
CA PRO A 60 -6.59 4.21 -15.02
C PRO A 60 -6.98 4.52 -16.46
N GLY A 61 -8.08 3.94 -16.94
CA GLY A 61 -8.55 4.05 -18.33
C GLY A 61 -7.74 3.25 -19.36
N LYS A 62 -6.63 2.61 -18.98
CA LYS A 62 -5.77 1.78 -19.83
C LYS A 62 -5.37 0.49 -19.10
N ARG A 63 -6.37 -0.29 -18.71
CA ARG A 63 -6.19 -1.57 -18.00
C ARG A 63 -6.10 -2.75 -18.96
N TYR A 64 -5.37 -3.78 -18.55
CA TYR A 64 -5.34 -5.06 -19.25
C TYR A 64 -6.56 -5.95 -18.96
N TYR A 65 -7.29 -5.65 -17.88
CA TYR A 65 -8.46 -6.40 -17.43
C TYR A 65 -9.70 -5.50 -17.35
N GLY A 66 -10.87 -6.06 -17.69
CA GLY A 66 -12.16 -5.38 -17.52
C GLY A 66 -12.63 -5.32 -16.06
N GLY A 67 -13.68 -4.54 -15.78
CA GLY A 67 -14.27 -4.43 -14.44
C GLY A 67 -13.42 -3.61 -13.46
N CYS A 68 -12.74 -2.58 -13.95
CA CYS A 68 -11.83 -1.72 -13.18
C CYS A 68 -12.40 -0.33 -12.89
N GLU A 69 -13.68 -0.12 -13.19
CA GLU A 69 -14.33 1.21 -13.22
C GLU A 69 -14.21 1.92 -11.86
N TYR A 70 -14.28 1.17 -10.76
CA TYR A 70 -14.19 1.72 -9.41
C TYR A 70 -12.76 1.82 -8.88
N VAL A 71 -11.87 0.88 -9.24
CA VAL A 71 -10.46 0.95 -8.80
C VAL A 71 -9.69 2.04 -9.55
N ASP A 72 -10.11 2.37 -10.76
CA ASP A 72 -9.62 3.53 -11.51
C ASP A 72 -9.91 4.84 -10.77
N ILE A 73 -11.09 4.99 -10.18
CA ILE A 73 -11.43 6.16 -9.35
C ILE A 73 -10.53 6.21 -8.12
N VAL A 74 -10.30 5.07 -7.45
CA VAL A 74 -9.44 4.99 -6.26
C VAL A 74 -8.00 5.42 -6.60
N GLU A 75 -7.43 4.87 -7.67
CA GLU A 75 -6.07 5.21 -8.09
C GLU A 75 -5.97 6.67 -8.55
N GLN A 76 -6.94 7.17 -9.30
CA GLN A 76 -6.96 8.56 -9.74
C GLN A 76 -7.03 9.55 -8.57
N LEU A 77 -7.85 9.26 -7.55
CA LEU A 77 -7.90 10.08 -6.34
C LEU A 77 -6.54 10.15 -5.63
N ALA A 78 -5.79 9.04 -5.58
CA ALA A 78 -4.46 9.03 -4.98
C ALA A 78 -3.46 9.84 -5.81
N ILE A 79 -3.49 9.70 -7.15
CA ILE A 79 -2.65 10.46 -8.08
C ILE A 79 -2.92 11.97 -7.93
N ASP A 80 -4.18 12.39 -8.00
CA ASP A 80 -4.55 13.80 -7.99
C ASP A 80 -4.18 14.46 -6.66
N ARG A 81 -4.44 13.78 -5.54
CA ARG A 81 -4.11 14.29 -4.20
C ARG A 81 -2.59 14.36 -3.97
N ALA A 82 -1.83 13.40 -4.49
CA ALA A 82 -0.37 13.45 -4.40
C ALA A 82 0.18 14.65 -5.19
N LYS A 83 -0.33 14.87 -6.40
CA LYS A 83 0.02 16.02 -7.23
C LYS A 83 -0.32 17.34 -6.56
N GLU A 84 -1.53 17.47 -6.02
CA GLU A 84 -1.98 18.67 -5.31
C GLU A 84 -1.12 18.95 -4.07
N LEU A 85 -0.86 17.93 -3.24
CA LEU A 85 -0.12 18.08 -1.99
C LEU A 85 1.33 18.52 -2.21
N PHE A 86 2.00 17.97 -3.23
CA PHE A 86 3.41 18.24 -3.50
C PHE A 86 3.66 19.25 -4.62
N GLY A 87 2.62 19.77 -5.27
CA GLY A 87 2.74 20.68 -6.41
C GLY A 87 3.38 20.03 -7.64
N ALA A 88 3.22 18.72 -7.81
CA ALA A 88 3.81 17.96 -8.91
C ALA A 88 2.89 17.90 -10.14
N ASP A 89 3.47 17.84 -11.33
CA ASP A 89 2.74 17.65 -12.59
C ASP A 89 2.47 16.17 -12.91
N TYR A 90 3.22 15.26 -12.29
CA TYR A 90 3.13 13.82 -12.43
C TYR A 90 3.21 13.10 -11.08
N ALA A 91 2.45 12.02 -10.92
CA ALA A 91 2.54 11.11 -9.79
C ALA A 91 2.22 9.68 -10.22
N ASN A 92 2.96 8.72 -9.66
CA ASN A 92 2.68 7.29 -9.77
C ASN A 92 2.52 6.71 -8.36
N VAL A 93 1.40 6.04 -8.11
CA VAL A 93 0.99 5.54 -6.79
C VAL A 93 1.01 4.00 -6.69
N GLN A 94 1.55 3.31 -7.70
CA GLN A 94 1.63 1.85 -7.75
C GLN A 94 2.85 1.21 -7.03
N PRO A 95 4.00 1.88 -6.80
CA PRO A 95 5.14 1.24 -6.14
C PRO A 95 4.80 0.64 -4.78
N HIS A 96 5.20 -0.61 -4.55
CA HIS A 96 4.87 -1.36 -3.33
C HIS A 96 5.69 -0.97 -2.11
N SER A 97 6.85 -0.34 -2.31
CA SER A 97 7.68 0.23 -1.24
C SER A 97 8.61 1.31 -1.80
N GLY A 98 9.34 2.00 -0.93
CA GLY A 98 10.38 2.95 -1.34
C GLY A 98 11.46 2.30 -2.20
N SER A 99 11.85 1.06 -1.93
CA SER A 99 12.85 0.33 -2.71
C SER A 99 12.38 0.06 -4.14
N GLN A 100 11.11 -0.33 -4.33
CA GLN A 100 10.55 -0.54 -5.67
C GLN A 100 10.34 0.79 -6.42
N ALA A 101 10.00 1.87 -5.72
CA ALA A 101 9.92 3.20 -6.33
C ALA A 101 11.30 3.63 -6.87
N ASN A 102 12.35 3.49 -6.06
CA ASN A 102 13.71 3.80 -6.48
C ASN A 102 14.14 2.94 -7.67
N PHE A 103 13.90 1.62 -7.62
CA PHE A 103 14.23 0.72 -8.73
C PHE A 103 13.56 1.14 -10.04
N ALA A 104 12.30 1.57 -10.01
CA ALA A 104 11.60 2.08 -11.18
C ALA A 104 12.24 3.36 -11.74
N VAL A 105 12.73 4.26 -10.88
CA VAL A 105 13.46 5.46 -11.31
C VAL A 105 14.80 5.08 -11.97
N TYR A 106 15.57 4.19 -11.34
CA TYR A 106 16.87 3.75 -11.87
C TYR A 106 16.72 3.11 -13.25
N THR A 107 15.82 2.14 -13.39
CA THR A 107 15.61 1.41 -14.65
C THR A 107 14.92 2.22 -15.73
N ALA A 108 14.25 3.33 -15.38
CA ALA A 108 13.69 4.26 -16.37
C ALA A 108 14.73 5.23 -16.93
N LEU A 109 15.80 5.53 -16.19
CA LEU A 109 16.75 6.60 -16.51
C LEU A 109 18.15 6.10 -16.88
N LEU A 110 18.56 4.93 -16.41
CA LEU A 110 19.92 4.40 -16.52
C LEU A 110 19.92 2.98 -17.10
N GLU A 111 21.06 2.62 -17.67
CA GLU A 111 21.37 1.26 -18.09
C GLU A 111 22.31 0.56 -17.09
N PRO A 112 22.33 -0.79 -17.06
CA PRO A 112 23.30 -1.53 -16.24
C PRO A 112 24.74 -1.14 -16.57
N GLY A 113 25.46 -0.58 -15.59
CA GLY A 113 26.85 -0.16 -15.72
C GLY A 113 27.07 1.36 -15.71
N ASP A 114 26.00 2.15 -15.78
CA ASP A 114 26.10 3.61 -15.65
C ASP A 114 26.61 4.04 -14.26
N THR A 115 27.32 5.16 -14.23
CA THR A 115 27.86 5.73 -12.98
C THR A 115 26.79 6.53 -12.26
N VAL A 116 26.59 6.22 -10.97
CA VAL A 116 25.70 6.95 -10.06
C VAL A 116 26.55 7.66 -9.02
N LEU A 117 26.30 8.95 -8.82
CA LEU A 117 26.82 9.69 -7.67
C LEU A 117 25.72 9.76 -6.59
N VAL A 118 26.07 9.37 -5.38
CA VAL A 118 25.18 9.38 -4.20
C VAL A 118 25.67 10.35 -3.14
#